data_AF-A0AA48L127-F1
#
_entry.id   AF-A0AA48L127-F1
#
_cell.length_a   1.000
_cell.length_b   1.000
_cell.length_c   1.000
_cell.angle_alpha   90.00
_cell.angle_beta   90.00
_cell.angle_gamma   90.00
#
_symmetry.space_group_name_H-M   'P 1'
#
loop_
_entity.id
_entity.type
_entity.pdbx_description
1 polymer ?
#
loop_
_entity_poly.entity_id
_entity_poly.type
_entity_poly.pdbx_seq_one_letter_code
_entity_poly.pdbx_strand_id
1 'polypeptide(L)'
;MLFSSLCLASLAVVTATPARLVSMRLGTRGYLPQDGGCRPGDTLCDPVLADGTGGWCANLKNDPSNCGACGEMCGASFGRCTNGYCPANDPNACQKGWTGCEGGPGGYFPFTCTDLQNDVTNCGNCFIRCRDHQTCKGGECVDDANAPPIPPLLDQSCQKGFLWCDGSCRNIQNDNENCGRCRVMCADGQNCVDGTCTPKTTCPQDYCGGVGCVNKQNDNRHCGKCNNKCEPGKNCWNGVCS
;
A
#
# COMPACT_ATOMS: atom_id res chain seq x y z
N MET A 1 -27.91 80.61 22.18
CA MET A 1 -27.59 80.07 20.84
C MET A 1 -26.11 79.71 20.88
N LEU A 2 -25.76 78.44 21.15
CA LEU A 2 -25.46 77.39 20.15
C LEU A 2 -24.14 77.74 19.40
N PHE A 3 -23.01 77.02 19.41
CA PHE A 3 -22.68 75.60 19.62
C PHE A 3 -21.21 75.42 20.05
N SER A 4 -20.95 74.39 20.87
CA SER A 4 -19.66 73.68 20.98
C SER A 4 -19.72 72.41 20.11
N SER A 5 -18.63 72.01 19.43
CA SER A 5 -18.17 70.61 19.20
C SER A 5 -17.03 70.61 18.18
N LEU A 6 -15.82 70.20 18.57
CA LEU A 6 -15.28 68.82 18.62
C LEU A 6 -15.02 68.20 17.23
N CYS A 7 -13.72 68.07 16.95
CA CYS A 7 -13.11 67.28 15.89
C CYS A 7 -13.28 65.78 16.22
N LEU A 8 -13.72 64.95 15.25
CA LEU A 8 -13.56 63.49 15.32
C LEU A 8 -13.52 62.88 13.90
N ALA A 9 -12.68 61.85 13.82
CA ALA A 9 -12.12 61.20 12.64
C ALA A 9 -13.15 60.55 11.69
N SER A 10 -12.75 60.49 10.42
CA SER A 10 -13.42 59.78 9.33
C SER A 10 -13.54 58.27 9.63
N LEU A 11 -14.77 57.75 9.71
CA LEU A 11 -15.03 56.31 9.59
C LEU A 11 -14.96 55.93 8.11
N ALA A 12 -13.93 55.16 7.72
CA ALA A 12 -13.95 54.42 6.47
C ALA A 12 -14.80 53.15 6.67
N VAL A 13 -15.97 53.10 6.05
CA VAL A 13 -16.81 51.89 5.96
C VAL A 13 -16.13 50.95 4.96
N VAL A 14 -15.44 49.92 5.47
CA VAL A 14 -14.96 48.80 4.65
C VAL A 14 -16.17 47.98 4.25
N THR A 15 -16.64 48.15 3.00
CA THR A 15 -17.63 47.26 2.41
C THR A 15 -16.98 45.91 2.15
N ALA A 16 -17.26 44.91 3.00
CA ALA A 16 -16.87 43.53 2.75
C ALA A 16 -17.60 43.01 1.51
N THR A 17 -16.87 42.71 0.44
CA THR A 17 -17.41 42.07 -0.76
C THR A 17 -17.90 40.66 -0.43
N PRO A 18 -19.03 40.19 -1.00
CA PRO A 18 -19.54 38.85 -0.73
C PRO A 18 -18.55 37.80 -1.26
N ALA A 19 -18.28 36.80 -0.44
CA ALA A 19 -17.42 35.67 -0.77
C ALA A 19 -17.81 35.06 -2.12
N ARG A 20 -16.89 35.10 -3.10
CA ARG A 20 -17.04 34.34 -4.34
C ARG A 20 -16.91 32.86 -4.02
N LEU A 21 -18.04 32.14 -4.02
CA LEU A 21 -18.08 30.69 -4.17
C LEU A 21 -17.52 30.34 -5.55
N VAL A 22 -16.30 29.82 -5.61
CA VAL A 22 -15.73 29.21 -6.81
C VAL A 22 -15.55 27.72 -6.55
N SER A 23 -16.22 26.94 -7.41
CA SER A 23 -16.13 25.50 -7.68
C SER A 23 -15.31 24.65 -6.69
N MET A 24 -16.03 23.90 -5.84
CA MET A 24 -15.48 22.76 -5.10
C MET A 24 -15.14 21.64 -6.09
N ARG A 25 -13.86 21.48 -6.43
CA ARG A 25 -13.36 20.15 -6.81
C ARG A 25 -13.18 19.36 -5.51
N LEU A 26 -13.97 18.29 -5.39
CA LEU A 26 -13.86 17.30 -4.33
C LEU A 26 -12.42 16.75 -4.30
N GLY A 27 -11.65 17.04 -3.25
CA GLY A 27 -10.39 16.34 -2.99
C GLY A 27 -9.34 17.04 -2.11
N THR A 28 -9.25 18.37 -2.08
CA THR A 28 -8.15 19.05 -1.37
C THR A 28 -8.69 20.16 -0.45
N ARG A 29 -8.56 19.98 0.87
CA ARG A 29 -8.92 20.99 1.88
C ARG A 29 -7.84 22.08 2.05
N GLY A 30 -7.15 22.46 0.97
CA GLY A 30 -6.32 23.66 0.96
C GLY A 30 -7.21 24.90 0.76
N TYR A 31 -7.13 25.88 1.65
CA TYR A 31 -7.75 27.19 1.44
C TYR A 31 -6.68 28.20 1.02
N LEU A 32 -7.07 29.17 0.20
CA LEU A 32 -6.17 30.21 -0.32
C LEU A 32 -5.74 31.17 0.81
N PRO A 33 -4.46 31.57 0.87
CA PRO A 33 -3.99 32.56 1.83
C PRO A 33 -4.69 33.91 1.64
N GLN A 34 -5.04 34.58 2.73
CA GLN A 34 -5.48 35.98 2.73
C GLN A 34 -4.27 36.86 3.03
N ASP A 35 -4.07 37.94 2.27
CA ASP A 35 -2.97 38.91 2.47
C ASP A 35 -1.56 38.29 2.53
N GLY A 36 -1.34 37.19 1.81
CA GLY A 36 -0.03 36.49 1.74
C GLY A 36 0.31 35.64 2.98
N GLY A 37 -0.63 35.41 3.89
CA GLY A 37 -0.43 34.64 5.12
C GLY A 37 -1.41 33.49 5.31
N CYS A 38 -0.96 32.46 6.04
CA CYS A 38 -1.82 31.40 6.56
C CYS A 38 -2.37 31.76 7.95
N ARG A 39 -3.47 31.11 8.33
CA ARG A 39 -4.01 31.24 9.69
C ARG A 39 -3.00 30.71 10.72
N PRO A 40 -3.00 31.23 11.96
CA PRO A 40 -2.15 30.69 13.02
C PRO A 40 -2.32 29.17 13.17
N GLY A 41 -1.21 28.44 13.09
CA GLY A 41 -1.18 26.98 13.19
C GLY A 41 -1.17 26.23 11.85
N ASP A 42 -1.46 26.92 10.73
CA ASP A 42 -1.32 26.36 9.39
C ASP A 42 0.01 26.76 8.76
N THR A 43 0.54 25.92 7.89
CA THR A 43 1.78 26.14 7.14
C THR A 43 1.45 26.48 5.70
N LEU A 44 2.16 27.46 5.14
CA LEU A 44 2.10 27.78 3.72
C LEU A 44 2.90 26.75 2.94
N CYS A 45 2.22 25.99 2.09
CA CYS A 45 2.79 24.97 1.23
C CYS A 45 3.04 25.49 -0.18
N ASP A 46 4.23 25.18 -0.69
CA ASP A 46 4.74 25.59 -2.00
C ASP A 46 4.23 24.71 -3.16
N PRO A 47 4.23 25.22 -4.42
CA PRO A 47 4.92 26.43 -4.85
C PRO A 47 4.12 27.71 -4.65
N VAL A 48 4.68 28.66 -3.91
CA VAL A 48 4.45 30.10 -4.06
C VAL A 48 5.17 30.54 -5.33
N LEU A 49 4.42 31.04 -6.31
CA LEU A 49 4.96 31.63 -7.53
C LEU A 49 5.81 32.86 -7.16
N ALA A 50 6.77 33.20 -8.01
CA ALA A 50 7.71 34.31 -7.77
C ALA A 50 7.04 35.69 -7.58
N ASP A 51 5.76 35.83 -7.92
CA ASP A 51 4.94 37.03 -7.71
C ASP A 51 4.23 37.07 -6.34
N GLY A 52 4.51 36.11 -5.45
CA GLY A 52 3.88 36.00 -4.14
C GLY A 52 2.45 35.46 -4.19
N THR A 53 1.99 35.01 -5.36
CA THR A 53 0.71 34.31 -5.53
C THR A 53 0.94 32.80 -5.63
N GLY A 54 -0.10 31.99 -5.40
CA GLY A 54 0.06 30.53 -5.33
C GLY A 54 0.33 30.02 -3.91
N GLY A 55 0.64 28.73 -3.81
CA GLY A 55 0.66 27.99 -2.56
C GLY A 55 -0.73 27.74 -1.96
N TRP A 56 -0.79 26.85 -0.97
CA TRP A 56 -2.00 26.59 -0.18
C TRP A 56 -1.65 26.48 1.29
N CYS A 57 -2.60 26.84 2.17
CA CYS A 57 -2.41 26.62 3.59
C CYS A 57 -2.83 25.19 3.95
N ALA A 58 -1.96 24.47 4.66
CA ALA A 58 -2.24 23.14 5.18
C ALA A 58 -1.88 23.03 6.65
N ASN A 59 -2.69 22.29 7.40
CA ASN A 59 -2.42 22.01 8.80
C ASN A 59 -1.54 20.77 8.91
N LEU A 60 -0.23 20.96 9.09
CA LEU A 60 0.70 19.83 9.12
C LEU A 60 0.47 18.85 10.27
N LYS A 61 -0.38 19.18 11.26
CA LYS A 61 -0.64 18.33 12.42
C LYS A 61 -1.82 17.38 12.22
N ASN A 62 -2.77 17.72 11.35
CA ASN A 62 -4.01 16.96 11.22
C ASN A 62 -4.57 16.84 9.79
N ASP A 63 -3.93 17.46 8.80
CA ASP A 63 -4.27 17.28 7.39
C ASP A 63 -3.67 15.96 6.88
N PRO A 64 -4.50 14.96 6.51
CA PRO A 64 -4.03 13.69 5.96
C PRO A 64 -3.21 13.81 4.69
N SER A 65 -3.38 14.90 3.93
CA SER A 65 -2.69 15.12 2.66
C SER A 65 -1.41 15.97 2.79
N ASN A 66 -1.11 16.45 3.99
CA ASN A 66 0.06 17.29 4.28
C ASN A 66 0.60 16.98 5.69
N CYS A 67 0.66 15.71 6.08
CA CYS A 67 0.97 15.32 7.45
C CYS A 67 2.47 15.40 7.74
N GLY A 68 2.86 16.26 8.68
CA GLY A 68 4.25 16.51 9.04
C GLY A 68 5.00 17.42 8.05
N ALA A 69 4.69 17.36 6.76
CA ALA A 69 5.18 18.28 5.74
C ALA A 69 4.20 18.43 4.56
N CYS A 70 4.41 19.46 3.76
CA CYS A 70 3.58 19.77 2.59
C CYS A 70 3.65 18.66 1.54
N GLY A 71 2.49 18.18 1.08
CA GLY A 71 2.39 17.10 0.10
C GLY A 71 2.65 15.70 0.66
N GLU A 72 3.05 15.57 1.93
CA GLU A 72 3.17 14.28 2.59
C GLU A 72 1.79 13.74 2.93
N MET A 73 1.41 12.63 2.29
CA MET A 73 0.07 12.06 2.41
C MET A 73 0.13 10.76 3.21
N CYS A 74 -0.70 10.64 4.25
CA CYS A 74 -0.87 9.38 4.96
C CYS A 74 -1.59 8.37 4.06
N GLY A 75 -1.19 7.09 4.11
CA GLY A 75 -1.60 6.05 3.15
C GLY A 75 -3.10 5.98 2.81
N ALA A 76 -3.40 5.62 1.55
CA ALA A 76 -4.69 5.78 0.88
C ALA A 76 -5.91 5.10 1.55
N SER A 77 -5.71 4.15 2.45
CA SER A 77 -6.82 3.36 3.01
C SER A 77 -7.34 3.90 4.36
N PHE A 78 -6.50 4.53 5.19
CA PHE A 78 -6.91 4.97 6.54
C PHE A 78 -6.15 6.20 7.07
N GLY A 79 -5.39 6.89 6.22
CA GLY A 79 -4.41 7.90 6.61
C GLY A 79 -4.93 8.96 7.58
N ARG A 80 -4.73 8.73 8.88
CA ARG A 80 -5.02 9.70 9.94
C ARG A 80 -3.74 10.46 10.25
N CYS A 81 -3.77 11.78 10.09
CA CYS A 81 -2.68 12.62 10.59
C CYS A 81 -2.96 13.00 12.05
N THR A 82 -2.07 12.64 12.97
CA THR A 82 -2.15 13.04 14.37
C THR A 82 -0.84 13.66 14.80
N ASN A 83 -0.88 14.93 15.21
CA ASN A 83 0.30 15.69 15.64
C ASN A 83 1.46 15.66 14.62
N GLY A 84 1.13 15.55 13.33
CA GLY A 84 2.11 15.53 12.23
C GLY A 84 2.70 14.16 11.95
N TYR A 85 2.11 13.10 12.49
CA TYR A 85 2.49 11.73 12.19
C TYR A 85 1.33 10.98 11.53
N CYS A 86 1.66 10.26 10.48
CA CYS A 86 0.86 9.17 9.95
C CYS A 86 0.98 7.95 10.87
N PRO A 87 0.03 7.01 10.87
CA PRO A 87 0.07 5.88 11.79
C PRO A 87 1.40 5.08 11.73
N ALA A 88 1.97 4.86 10.54
CA ALA A 88 3.23 4.12 10.42
C ALA A 88 4.48 4.85 10.95
N ASN A 89 4.45 6.18 11.05
CA ASN A 89 5.58 6.94 11.60
C ASN A 89 5.27 7.63 12.94
N ASP A 90 4.07 7.41 13.50
CA ASP A 90 3.69 7.91 14.81
C ASP A 90 4.43 7.12 15.91
N PRO A 91 5.30 7.77 16.71
CA PRO A 91 6.06 7.10 17.75
C PRO A 91 5.19 6.54 18.89
N ASN A 92 3.90 6.89 18.94
CA ASN A 92 2.94 6.42 19.92
C ASN A 92 1.84 5.54 19.32
N ALA A 93 1.83 5.30 18.00
CA ALA A 93 0.78 4.46 17.39
C ALA A 93 0.89 3.00 17.81
N CYS A 94 2.10 2.54 18.12
CA CYS A 94 2.36 1.20 18.61
C CYS A 94 2.90 1.21 20.04
N GLN A 95 2.65 0.12 20.76
CA GLN A 95 3.29 -0.14 22.04
C GLN A 95 4.82 -0.17 21.88
N LYS A 96 5.54 0.17 22.95
CA LYS A 96 7.00 0.28 22.93
C LYS A 96 7.65 -1.01 22.40
N GLY A 97 8.56 -0.87 21.43
CA GLY A 97 9.27 -1.99 20.80
C GLY A 97 8.56 -2.59 19.58
N TRP A 98 7.33 -2.15 19.29
CA TRP A 98 6.59 -2.55 18.10
C TRP A 98 6.73 -1.48 17.03
N THR A 99 6.72 -1.91 15.77
CA THR A 99 6.85 -1.04 14.60
C THR A 99 5.53 -0.99 13.85
N GLY A 100 5.13 0.21 13.45
CA GLY A 100 3.99 0.43 12.57
C GLY A 100 4.36 0.07 11.14
N CYS A 101 3.65 -0.88 10.55
CA CYS A 101 3.81 -1.26 9.15
C CYS A 101 2.54 -0.91 8.37
N GLU A 102 2.72 -0.21 7.25
CA GLU A 102 1.66 0.11 6.30
C GLU A 102 2.25 0.12 4.88
N GLY A 103 1.38 0.08 3.86
CA GLY A 103 1.82 0.41 2.49
C GLY A 103 2.72 -0.63 1.82
N GLY A 104 2.64 -1.91 2.24
CA GLY A 104 3.31 -3.04 1.57
C GLY A 104 2.98 -3.13 0.07
N PRO A 105 3.51 -4.12 -0.68
CA PRO A 105 3.47 -4.11 -2.14
C PRO A 105 2.07 -3.82 -2.72
N GLY A 106 1.95 -2.73 -3.48
CA GLY A 106 0.67 -2.27 -4.05
C GLY A 106 -0.21 -1.41 -3.13
N GLY A 107 0.24 -1.07 -1.92
CA GLY A 107 -0.47 -0.18 -0.99
C GLY A 107 -1.66 -0.81 -0.26
N TYR A 108 -1.83 -2.13 -0.37
CA TYR A 108 -3.03 -2.84 0.12
C TYR A 108 -2.99 -3.19 1.60
N PHE A 109 -1.82 -3.13 2.25
CA PHE A 109 -1.69 -3.54 3.65
C PHE A 109 -2.13 -2.40 4.57
N PRO A 110 -3.24 -2.58 5.32
CA PRO A 110 -3.65 -1.60 6.31
C PRO A 110 -2.59 -1.49 7.41
N PHE A 111 -2.57 -0.36 8.09
CA PHE A 111 -1.69 -0.14 9.23
C PHE A 111 -1.85 -1.25 10.27
N THR A 112 -0.74 -1.86 10.65
CA THR A 112 -0.66 -2.84 11.75
C THR A 112 0.60 -2.60 12.57
N CYS A 113 0.54 -2.89 13.87
CA CYS A 113 1.73 -2.94 14.71
C CYS A 113 2.30 -4.36 14.67
N THR A 114 3.59 -4.50 14.38
CA THR A 114 4.29 -5.78 14.40
C THR A 114 5.55 -5.72 15.28
N ASP A 115 5.90 -6.86 15.87
CA ASP A 115 7.16 -7.05 16.59
C ASP A 115 8.23 -7.54 15.60
N LEU A 116 9.05 -6.63 15.09
CA LEU A 116 10.10 -6.96 14.14
C LEU A 116 11.15 -7.93 14.70
N GLN A 117 11.19 -8.16 16.02
CA GLN A 117 12.17 -9.03 16.65
C GLN A 117 11.77 -10.50 16.61
N ASN A 118 10.47 -10.79 16.54
CA ASN A 118 9.92 -12.15 16.70
C ASN A 118 8.82 -12.50 15.69
N ASP A 119 8.31 -11.53 14.92
CA ASP A 119 7.31 -11.80 13.88
C ASP A 119 7.97 -12.39 12.64
N VAL A 120 7.72 -13.68 12.41
CA VAL A 120 8.23 -14.43 11.26
C VAL A 120 7.73 -13.90 9.90
N THR A 121 6.70 -13.04 9.89
CA THR A 121 6.19 -12.36 8.69
C THR A 121 6.67 -10.92 8.51
N ASN A 122 7.37 -10.36 9.50
CA ASN A 122 7.91 -9.00 9.51
C ASN A 122 9.29 -8.95 10.21
N CYS A 123 10.17 -9.90 9.92
CA CYS A 123 11.41 -10.09 10.66
C CYS A 123 12.47 -9.05 10.28
N GLY A 124 12.87 -8.22 11.24
CA GLY A 124 13.87 -7.16 11.06
C GLY A 124 13.38 -5.93 10.32
N ASN A 125 12.36 -6.07 9.46
CA ASN A 125 11.69 -4.97 8.78
C ASN A 125 10.26 -5.38 8.38
N CYS A 126 9.40 -4.38 8.15
CA CYS A 126 8.04 -4.58 7.66
C CYS A 126 8.04 -5.43 6.39
N PHE A 127 7.13 -6.41 6.37
CA PHE A 127 6.91 -7.30 5.22
C PHE A 127 8.10 -8.20 4.83
N ILE A 128 9.11 -8.33 5.71
CA ILE A 128 10.17 -9.34 5.56
C ILE A 128 9.71 -10.65 6.20
N ARG A 129 9.24 -11.57 5.35
CA ARG A 129 8.81 -12.90 5.78
C ARG A 129 9.97 -13.88 5.69
N CYS A 130 10.20 -14.65 6.74
CA CYS A 130 11.16 -15.76 6.72
C CYS A 130 10.67 -16.89 5.79
N ARG A 131 11.59 -17.76 5.34
CA ARG A 131 11.21 -18.96 4.58
C ARG A 131 10.79 -20.09 5.53
N ASP A 132 10.18 -21.15 4.99
CA ASP A 132 9.83 -22.31 5.79
C ASP A 132 11.08 -22.89 6.49
N HIS A 133 10.87 -23.47 7.68
CA HIS A 133 11.91 -23.96 8.58
C HIS A 133 12.80 -22.84 9.16
N GLN A 134 12.25 -21.62 9.25
CA GLN A 134 12.90 -20.52 9.96
C GLN A 134 11.99 -19.88 11.00
N THR A 135 12.61 -19.37 12.06
CA THR A 135 11.99 -18.47 13.04
C THR A 135 12.62 -17.09 12.98
N CYS A 136 11.87 -16.06 13.39
CA CYS A 136 12.44 -14.73 13.57
C CYS A 136 13.01 -14.63 14.98
N LYS A 137 14.31 -14.33 15.08
CA LYS A 137 14.98 -14.19 16.36
C LYS A 137 15.88 -12.96 16.34
N GLY A 138 15.53 -11.96 17.15
CA GLY A 138 16.28 -10.71 17.21
C GLY A 138 16.24 -9.92 15.89
N GLY A 139 15.16 -10.11 15.12
CA GLY A 139 15.00 -9.47 13.81
C GLY A 139 15.75 -10.15 12.67
N GLU A 140 16.31 -11.33 12.89
CA GLU A 140 16.93 -12.13 11.85
C GLU A 140 16.18 -13.45 11.65
N CYS A 141 15.99 -13.82 10.39
CA CYS A 141 15.44 -15.11 10.03
C CYS A 141 16.53 -16.17 10.19
N VAL A 142 16.34 -17.09 11.13
CA VAL A 142 17.30 -18.15 11.44
C VAL A 142 16.69 -19.52 11.19
N ASP A 143 17.51 -20.47 10.70
CA ASP A 143 17.06 -21.84 10.47
C ASP A 143 16.70 -22.51 11.81
N ASP A 144 15.50 -23.10 11.86
CA ASP A 144 14.93 -23.77 13.03
C ASP A 144 14.12 -24.98 12.57
N ALA A 145 14.61 -26.17 12.90
CA ALA A 145 13.97 -27.43 12.55
C ALA A 145 12.60 -27.62 13.22
N ASN A 146 12.31 -26.86 14.27
CA ASN A 146 11.02 -26.88 14.98
C ASN A 146 10.18 -25.64 14.66
N ALA A 147 10.56 -24.86 13.63
CA ALA A 147 9.80 -23.68 13.25
C ALA A 147 8.33 -24.07 12.98
N PRO A 148 7.36 -23.36 13.59
CA PRO A 148 5.97 -23.58 13.26
C PRO A 148 5.74 -23.24 11.77
N PRO A 149 4.76 -23.87 11.11
CA PRO A 149 4.38 -23.49 9.75
C PRO A 149 4.07 -22.00 9.72
N ILE A 150 4.81 -21.23 8.91
CA ILE A 150 4.59 -19.78 8.81
C ILE A 150 3.15 -19.58 8.32
N PRO A 151 2.32 -18.68 8.86
CA PRO A 151 0.99 -18.47 8.30
C PRO A 151 1.08 -18.17 6.79
N PRO A 152 0.21 -18.76 5.93
CA PRO A 152 0.14 -18.29 4.56
C PRO A 152 -0.21 -16.80 4.61
N LEU A 153 0.42 -15.98 3.75
CA LEU A 153 0.02 -14.59 3.61
C LEU A 153 -1.44 -14.62 3.17
N LEU A 154 -2.35 -14.36 4.11
CA LEU A 154 -3.78 -14.39 3.86
C LEU A 154 -4.10 -13.11 3.12
N ASP A 155 -3.78 -13.10 1.83
CA ASP A 155 -4.02 -11.94 1.00
C ASP A 155 -5.43 -12.03 0.43
N GLN A 156 -6.34 -11.23 0.98
CA GLN A 156 -7.67 -11.00 0.42
C GLN A 156 -7.63 -10.39 -1.00
N SER A 157 -6.46 -10.02 -1.54
CA SER A 157 -6.29 -9.50 -2.90
C SER A 157 -6.14 -10.59 -3.98
N CYS A 158 -5.76 -11.81 -3.61
CA CYS A 158 -5.59 -12.91 -4.56
C CYS A 158 -6.79 -13.87 -4.56
N GLN A 159 -7.17 -14.35 -5.75
CA GLN A 159 -8.20 -15.40 -5.87
C GLN A 159 -7.80 -16.67 -5.13
N LYS A 160 -8.77 -17.45 -4.67
CA LYS A 160 -8.54 -18.72 -3.98
C LYS A 160 -7.58 -19.61 -4.80
N GLY A 161 -6.49 -20.08 -4.16
CA GLY A 161 -5.45 -20.88 -4.81
C GLY A 161 -4.25 -20.07 -5.31
N PHE A 162 -4.28 -18.74 -5.17
CA PHE A 162 -3.16 -17.86 -5.44
C PHE A 162 -2.67 -17.19 -4.15
N LEU A 163 -1.37 -16.96 -4.05
CA LEU A 163 -0.76 -16.12 -3.01
C LEU A 163 -0.01 -14.97 -3.65
N TRP A 164 0.06 -13.84 -2.95
CA TRP A 164 0.88 -12.72 -3.38
C TRP A 164 2.36 -13.00 -3.12
N CYS A 165 3.07 -13.34 -4.19
CA CYS A 165 4.50 -13.66 -4.15
C CYS A 165 5.25 -12.70 -5.08
N ASP A 166 6.32 -12.08 -4.55
CA ASP A 166 7.22 -11.20 -5.31
C ASP A 166 6.50 -10.11 -6.11
N GLY A 167 5.50 -9.48 -5.49
CA GLY A 167 4.76 -8.35 -6.08
C GLY A 167 3.65 -8.74 -7.05
N SER A 168 3.21 -10.01 -7.08
CA SER A 168 2.06 -10.44 -7.88
C SER A 168 1.38 -11.71 -7.36
N CYS A 169 0.11 -11.93 -7.70
CA CYS A 169 -0.55 -13.21 -7.40
C CYS A 169 0.09 -14.36 -8.20
N ARG A 170 0.64 -15.35 -7.50
CA ARG A 170 1.18 -16.60 -8.05
C ARG A 170 0.28 -17.76 -7.71
N ASN A 171 0.07 -18.66 -8.68
CA ASN A 171 -0.75 -19.84 -8.48
C ASN A 171 0.07 -20.89 -7.73
N ILE A 172 -0.13 -20.96 -6.42
CA ILE A 172 0.64 -21.90 -5.59
C ILE A 172 0.30 -23.36 -5.84
N GLN A 173 -0.71 -23.67 -6.66
CA GLN A 173 -1.06 -25.06 -6.98
C GLN A 173 -0.21 -25.64 -8.10
N ASN A 174 0.42 -24.81 -8.93
CA ASN A 174 1.16 -25.26 -10.12
C ASN A 174 2.36 -24.40 -10.52
N ASP A 175 2.66 -23.33 -9.78
CA ASP A 175 3.87 -22.55 -9.98
C ASP A 175 5.08 -23.27 -9.38
N ASN A 176 6.00 -23.73 -10.22
CA ASN A 176 7.23 -24.41 -9.81
C ASN A 176 8.15 -23.54 -8.95
N GLU A 177 8.01 -22.21 -8.99
CA GLU A 177 8.78 -21.27 -8.17
C GLU A 177 8.09 -20.92 -6.85
N ASN A 178 6.81 -21.29 -6.71
CA ASN A 178 5.95 -20.91 -5.58
C ASN A 178 5.04 -22.07 -5.16
N CYS A 179 5.56 -23.30 -5.13
CA CYS A 179 4.74 -24.49 -4.98
C CYS A 179 4.21 -24.70 -3.56
N GLY A 180 2.90 -24.69 -3.40
CA GLY A 180 2.19 -24.70 -2.12
C GLY A 180 2.24 -23.35 -1.40
N ARG A 181 3.33 -22.58 -1.60
CA ARG A 181 3.61 -21.29 -0.95
C ARG A 181 4.63 -20.46 -1.74
N CYS A 182 4.67 -19.15 -1.47
CA CYS A 182 5.66 -18.26 -2.08
C CYS A 182 7.11 -18.72 -1.83
N ARG A 183 7.94 -18.65 -2.88
CA ARG A 183 9.37 -18.98 -2.88
C ARG A 183 9.72 -20.43 -2.52
N VAL A 184 8.75 -21.34 -2.58
CA VAL A 184 8.99 -22.78 -2.49
C VAL A 184 9.23 -23.31 -3.91
N MET A 185 10.49 -23.42 -4.28
CA MET A 185 10.89 -23.97 -5.57
C MET A 185 10.93 -25.50 -5.54
N CYS A 186 10.30 -26.13 -6.55
CA CYS A 186 10.51 -27.56 -6.77
C CYS A 186 11.90 -27.81 -7.35
N ALA A 187 12.56 -28.88 -6.89
CA ALA A 187 13.89 -29.23 -7.35
C ALA A 187 13.90 -29.62 -8.84
N ASP A 188 15.09 -29.64 -9.44
CA ASP A 188 15.25 -30.12 -10.81
C ASP A 188 14.66 -31.53 -10.98
N GLY A 189 13.84 -31.71 -12.02
CA GLY A 189 13.11 -32.96 -12.23
C GLY A 189 11.83 -33.12 -11.41
N GLN A 190 11.33 -32.05 -10.78
CA GLN A 190 10.03 -32.00 -10.13
C GLN A 190 9.09 -30.95 -10.75
N ASN A 191 7.78 -31.14 -10.56
CA ASN A 191 6.74 -30.18 -10.91
C ASN A 191 5.89 -29.86 -9.67
N CYS A 192 5.34 -28.65 -9.63
CA CYS A 192 4.31 -28.32 -8.69
C CYS A 192 2.97 -28.89 -9.12
N VAL A 193 2.38 -29.71 -8.28
CA VAL A 193 1.09 -30.36 -8.50
C VAL A 193 0.27 -30.26 -7.23
N ASP A 194 -0.87 -29.58 -7.31
CA ASP A 194 -1.78 -29.35 -6.18
C ASP A 194 -1.04 -28.82 -4.94
N GLY A 195 -0.07 -27.93 -5.17
CA GLY A 195 0.75 -27.31 -4.13
C GLY A 195 1.83 -28.21 -3.53
N THR A 196 2.15 -29.33 -4.16
CA THR A 196 3.22 -30.25 -3.74
C THR A 196 4.22 -30.47 -4.87
N CYS A 197 5.51 -30.45 -4.55
CA CYS A 197 6.55 -30.84 -5.50
C CYS A 197 6.55 -32.35 -5.70
N THR A 198 6.22 -32.78 -6.91
CA THR A 198 6.16 -34.19 -7.30
C THR A 198 7.17 -34.48 -8.40
N PRO A 199 7.65 -35.73 -8.56
CA PRO A 199 8.50 -36.10 -9.69
C PRO A 199 7.85 -35.70 -11.01
N LYS A 200 8.65 -35.21 -11.95
CA LYS A 200 8.19 -34.69 -13.25
C LYS A 200 7.38 -35.69 -14.09
N THR A 201 7.56 -36.98 -13.83
CA THR A 201 6.78 -38.09 -14.40
C THR A 201 5.32 -38.11 -13.95
N THR A 202 4.98 -37.36 -12.90
CA THR A 202 3.67 -37.33 -12.26
C THR A 202 3.03 -35.96 -12.52
N CYS A 203 2.45 -35.81 -13.71
CA CYS A 203 1.71 -34.61 -14.08
C CYS A 203 0.23 -35.00 -14.26
N PRO A 204 -0.66 -34.73 -13.29
CA PRO A 204 -2.08 -35.04 -13.46
C PRO A 204 -2.75 -34.15 -14.51
N GLN A 205 -2.05 -33.11 -14.96
CA GLN A 205 -2.41 -32.20 -16.04
C GLN A 205 -1.38 -32.31 -17.18
N ASP A 206 -1.22 -31.27 -17.99
CA ASP A 206 -0.29 -31.27 -19.11
C ASP A 206 1.09 -30.75 -18.73
N TYR A 207 2.14 -31.44 -19.20
CA TYR A 207 3.51 -30.96 -19.02
C TYR A 207 3.92 -29.98 -20.12
N CYS A 208 4.30 -28.76 -19.72
CA CYS A 208 4.88 -27.76 -20.62
C CYS A 208 6.37 -27.59 -20.32
N GLY A 209 7.20 -27.96 -21.30
CA GLY A 209 8.66 -27.86 -21.21
C GLY A 209 9.13 -26.46 -20.83
N GLY A 210 9.96 -26.37 -19.79
CA GLY A 210 10.49 -25.10 -19.25
C GLY A 210 9.53 -24.35 -18.32
N VAL A 211 8.33 -24.86 -18.07
CA VAL A 211 7.31 -24.23 -17.21
C VAL A 211 6.92 -25.15 -16.06
N GLY A 212 6.59 -26.41 -16.36
CA GLY A 212 6.09 -27.37 -15.37
C GLY A 212 4.76 -27.98 -15.76
N CYS A 213 4.01 -28.46 -14.77
CA CYS A 213 2.65 -28.93 -14.95
C CYS A 213 1.69 -27.74 -15.04
N VAL A 214 0.88 -27.69 -16.09
CA VAL A 214 -0.12 -26.62 -16.27
C VAL A 214 -1.47 -27.23 -16.59
N ASN A 215 -2.53 -26.59 -16.12
CA ASN A 215 -3.89 -26.97 -16.49
C ASN A 215 -4.31 -26.16 -17.72
N LYS A 216 -4.21 -26.77 -18.91
CA LYS A 216 -4.55 -26.09 -20.16
C LYS A 216 -6.03 -25.74 -20.27
N GLN A 217 -6.88 -26.24 -19.37
CA GLN A 217 -8.31 -25.92 -19.35
C GLN A 217 -8.61 -24.56 -18.72
N ASN A 218 -7.74 -24.05 -17.85
CA ASN A 218 -8.01 -22.83 -17.09
C ASN A 218 -6.78 -21.94 -16.81
N ASP A 219 -5.59 -22.30 -17.28
CA ASP A 219 -4.40 -21.46 -17.17
C ASP A 219 -4.33 -20.43 -18.30
N ASN A 220 -4.50 -19.15 -17.96
CA ASN A 220 -4.45 -18.01 -18.89
C ASN A 220 -3.10 -17.85 -19.63
N ARG A 221 -2.02 -18.52 -19.20
CA ARG A 221 -0.70 -18.52 -19.88
C ARG A 221 -0.49 -19.75 -20.77
N HIS A 222 -1.30 -20.79 -20.63
CA HIS A 222 -1.15 -22.09 -21.29
C HIS A 222 -2.48 -22.64 -21.83
N CYS A 223 -3.38 -21.78 -22.29
CA CYS A 223 -4.76 -22.16 -22.59
C CYS A 223 -4.87 -23.03 -23.85
N GLY A 224 -5.43 -24.23 -23.72
CA GLY A 224 -5.56 -25.22 -24.79
C GLY A 224 -4.25 -25.88 -25.23
N LYS A 225 -3.12 -25.16 -25.18
CA LYS A 225 -1.77 -25.67 -25.48
C LYS A 225 -0.70 -24.91 -24.67
N CYS A 226 0.47 -25.52 -24.52
CA CYS A 226 1.60 -24.88 -23.84
C CYS A 226 1.97 -23.53 -24.46
N ASN A 227 2.26 -22.55 -23.60
CA ASN A 227 2.69 -21.20 -23.95
C ASN A 227 1.66 -20.43 -24.80
N ASN A 228 0.39 -20.79 -24.70
CA ASN A 228 -0.72 -20.07 -25.35
C ASN A 228 -1.39 -19.13 -24.36
N LYS A 229 -0.78 -17.95 -24.20
CA LYS A 229 -1.32 -16.91 -23.35
C LYS A 229 -2.57 -16.28 -23.97
N CYS A 230 -3.63 -16.14 -23.21
CA CYS A 230 -4.83 -15.40 -23.64
C CYS A 230 -4.54 -13.89 -23.75
N GLU A 231 -5.23 -13.24 -24.69
CA GLU A 231 -5.13 -11.78 -24.85
C GLU A 231 -5.59 -11.05 -23.57
N PRO A 232 -5.09 -9.82 -23.32
CA PRO A 232 -5.57 -9.01 -22.20
C PRO A 232 -7.10 -8.91 -22.19
N GLY A 233 -7.69 -9.21 -21.03
CA GLY A 233 -9.15 -9.19 -20.83
C GLY A 233 -9.89 -10.49 -21.15
N LYS A 234 -9.22 -11.53 -21.67
CA LYS A 234 -9.79 -12.87 -21.88
C LYS A 234 -9.33 -13.86 -20.82
N ASN A 235 -10.17 -14.83 -20.51
CA ASN A 235 -9.86 -15.93 -19.61
C ASN A 235 -9.81 -17.26 -20.36
N CYS A 236 -9.04 -18.20 -19.82
CA CYS A 236 -9.04 -19.58 -20.28
C CYS A 236 -10.23 -20.31 -19.66
N TRP A 237 -11.14 -20.77 -20.52
CA TRP A 237 -12.28 -21.57 -20.11
C TRP A 237 -12.37 -22.83 -20.98
N ASN A 238 -12.28 -24.00 -20.35
CA ASN A 238 -12.27 -25.29 -21.03
C ASN A 238 -11.29 -25.34 -22.23
N GLY A 239 -10.12 -24.74 -22.06
CA GLY A 239 -9.06 -24.75 -23.08
C GLY A 239 -9.23 -23.76 -24.22
N VAL A 240 -10.18 -22.83 -24.08
CA VAL A 240 -10.44 -21.77 -25.06
C VAL A 240 -10.29 -20.40 -24.39
N CYS A 241 -9.56 -19.49 -25.03
CA CYS A 241 -9.53 -18.09 -24.59
C CYS A 241 -10.83 -17.41 -25.00
N SER A 242 -11.62 -16.96 -24.03
CA SER A 242 -12.90 -16.26 -24.21
C SER A 242 -13.02 -15.03 -23.34
#